data_AF-A0A6J6CRJ7-F1
#
_entry.id   AF-A0A6J6CRJ7-F1
#
_cell.length_a   1.000
_cell.length_b   1.000
_cell.length_c   1.000
_cell.angle_alpha   90.00
_cell.angle_beta   90.00
_cell.angle_gamma   90.00
#
_symmetry.space_group_name_H-M   'P 1'
#
loop_
_entity.id
_entity.type
_entity.pdbx_description
1 polymer ?
#
loop_
_entity_poly.entity_id
_entity_poly.type
_entity_poly.pdbx_seq_one_letter_code
_entity_poly.pdbx_strand_id
1 'polypeptide(L)'
;MGNEKAKIGSRTLARAAQFGLVVSDPAQFEQAADVEVLLVNKAGTLTSPIRRVVKSRLAYGSPLSSQDELLAIAASLELEIDHPIAHSIVAEAKQKQLELHGAVDARQIPGQGIAAVIDGESFFIGGPALLTAKNVPIYVDDLVRSDSANQLGHTVIYVVLANQLPGMIELSETVLPEAVDFVNLFHAKKIRVAMVTGDATGVAQHVANQLNIAEVFAEISPSRKGDVVRKLKADGSKVAVAGFLSTDALALAEAQVGIALDSDGDTSSTAAGLHLGPTTLESIYKTFILSKRLRSQHTQKVIAIFAAAMVAIGAIVVLISPR
;
A
#
# COMPACT_ATOMS: atom_id res chain seq x y z
N MET A 1 -20.65 -15.92 27.84
CA MET A 1 -21.16 -14.56 27.53
C MET A 1 -21.20 -14.42 26.03
N GLY A 2 -22.39 -14.51 25.43
CA GLY A 2 -22.57 -14.50 23.99
C GLY A 2 -22.16 -13.14 23.40
N ASN A 3 -21.27 -13.19 22.42
CA ASN A 3 -20.80 -12.04 21.66
C ASN A 3 -22.00 -11.46 20.91
N GLU A 4 -22.59 -10.38 21.42
CA GLU A 4 -23.62 -9.63 20.72
C GLU A 4 -22.92 -8.92 19.55
N LYS A 5 -22.81 -9.62 18.40
CA LYS A 5 -22.23 -9.06 17.18
C LYS A 5 -22.94 -7.73 16.91
N ALA A 6 -22.19 -6.63 16.90
CA ALA A 6 -22.69 -5.33 16.50
C ALA A 6 -23.44 -5.46 15.17
N LYS A 7 -24.78 -5.35 15.21
CA LYS A 7 -25.60 -5.54 14.02
C LYS A 7 -25.67 -4.22 13.26
N ILE A 8 -24.88 -4.12 12.20
CA ILE A 8 -25.01 -3.04 11.21
C ILE A 8 -26.38 -3.19 10.54
N GLY A 9 -27.16 -2.12 10.52
CA GLY A 9 -28.49 -2.13 9.89
C GLY A 9 -28.40 -2.43 8.38
N SER A 10 -29.37 -3.17 7.85
CA SER A 10 -29.43 -3.60 6.45
C SER A 10 -29.32 -2.45 5.44
N ARG A 11 -29.88 -1.28 5.75
CA ARG A 11 -29.76 -0.06 4.92
C ARG A 11 -28.34 0.46 4.80
N THR A 12 -27.53 0.33 5.85
CA THR A 12 -26.13 0.77 5.86
C THR A 12 -25.28 -0.19 5.05
N LEU A 13 -25.49 -1.51 5.21
CA LEU A 13 -24.83 -2.52 4.38
C LEU A 13 -25.19 -2.38 2.90
N ALA A 14 -26.46 -2.08 2.57
CA ALA A 14 -26.86 -1.82 1.20
C ALA A 14 -26.14 -0.59 0.60
N ARG A 15 -25.94 0.47 1.38
CA ARG A 15 -25.14 1.63 0.95
C ARG A 15 -23.66 1.32 0.81
N ALA A 16 -23.10 0.50 1.70
CA ALA A 16 -21.72 0.03 1.59
C ALA A 16 -21.49 -0.73 0.28
N ALA A 17 -22.38 -1.67 -0.03
CA ALA A 17 -22.31 -2.46 -1.26
C ALA A 17 -22.40 -1.61 -2.54
N GLN A 18 -23.11 -0.48 -2.53
CA GLN A 18 -23.22 0.42 -3.69
C GLN A 18 -21.88 1.01 -4.16
N PHE A 19 -20.87 1.09 -3.30
CA PHE A 19 -19.51 1.51 -3.67
C PHE A 19 -18.48 0.39 -3.51
N GLY A 20 -18.95 -0.86 -3.49
CA GLY A 20 -18.09 -2.04 -3.49
C GLY A 20 -17.54 -2.46 -2.13
N LEU A 21 -18.06 -1.91 -1.02
CA LEU A 21 -17.63 -2.29 0.33
C LEU A 21 -18.42 -3.49 0.85
N VAL A 22 -17.70 -4.57 1.16
CA VAL A 22 -18.16 -5.73 1.91
C VAL A 22 -17.58 -5.66 3.33
N VAL A 23 -18.44 -5.85 4.33
CA VAL A 23 -18.07 -5.79 5.75
C VAL A 23 -18.09 -7.20 6.33
N SER A 24 -16.91 -7.76 6.61
CA SER A 24 -16.75 -9.06 7.27
C SER A 24 -16.67 -8.91 8.80
N ASP A 25 -16.10 -7.80 9.28
CA ASP A 25 -16.04 -7.43 10.69
C ASP A 25 -16.82 -6.13 10.98
N PRO A 26 -18.04 -6.25 11.53
CA PRO A 26 -18.84 -5.09 11.93
C PRO A 26 -18.17 -4.16 12.95
N ALA A 27 -17.32 -4.71 13.83
CA ALA A 27 -16.64 -3.91 14.85
C ALA A 27 -15.59 -2.98 14.20
N GLN A 28 -14.81 -3.48 13.24
CA GLN A 28 -13.90 -2.64 12.46
C GLN A 28 -14.65 -1.56 11.68
N PHE A 29 -15.80 -1.89 11.09
CA PHE A 29 -16.62 -0.90 10.40
C PHE A 29 -17.06 0.22 11.34
N GLU A 30 -17.51 -0.08 12.56
CA GLU A 30 -17.88 0.94 13.56
C GLU A 30 -16.67 1.75 14.04
N GLN A 31 -15.52 1.10 14.24
CA GLN A 31 -14.27 1.74 14.67
C GLN A 31 -13.70 2.70 13.61
N ALA A 32 -13.99 2.49 12.32
CA ALA A 32 -13.55 3.38 11.24
C ALA A 32 -13.96 4.85 11.47
N ALA A 33 -15.04 5.11 12.21
CA ALA A 33 -15.47 6.46 12.52
C ALA A 33 -14.55 7.21 13.50
N ASP A 34 -13.71 6.50 14.27
CA ASP A 34 -12.76 7.06 15.25
C ASP A 34 -11.31 7.12 14.76
N VAL A 35 -11.05 6.71 13.51
CA VAL A 35 -9.69 6.67 12.99
C VAL A 35 -9.09 8.07 12.95
N GLU A 36 -7.83 8.16 13.40
CA GLU A 36 -7.03 9.38 13.48
C GLU A 36 -5.85 9.35 12.50
N VAL A 37 -5.43 8.15 12.09
CA VAL A 37 -4.36 7.94 11.11
C VAL A 37 -4.81 6.95 10.05
N LEU A 38 -4.68 7.32 8.79
CA LEU A 38 -4.80 6.42 7.66
C LEU A 38 -3.40 6.12 7.11
N LEU A 39 -2.93 4.88 7.27
CA LEU A 39 -1.74 4.37 6.60
C LEU A 39 -2.14 3.80 5.23
N VAL A 40 -1.49 4.27 4.17
CA VAL A 40 -1.79 3.86 2.79
C VAL A 40 -0.54 3.29 2.15
N ASN A 41 -0.67 2.15 1.47
CA ASN A 41 0.38 1.64 0.59
C ASN A 41 0.55 2.60 -0.61
N LYS A 42 1.78 2.88 -1.04
CA LYS A 42 1.99 3.81 -2.17
C LYS A 42 1.52 3.23 -3.51
N ALA A 43 2.19 2.17 -3.96
CA ALA A 43 2.05 1.66 -5.32
C ALA A 43 0.72 0.94 -5.52
N GLY A 44 0.03 1.26 -6.61
CA GLY A 44 -1.30 0.74 -6.89
C GLY A 44 -2.43 1.36 -6.05
N THR A 45 -2.13 2.33 -5.17
CA THR A 45 -3.16 3.05 -4.40
C THR A 45 -3.09 4.55 -4.57
N LEU A 46 -1.96 5.19 -4.23
CA LEU A 46 -1.76 6.63 -4.44
C LEU A 46 -1.16 6.93 -5.82
N THR A 47 -0.51 5.93 -6.40
CA THR A 47 0.19 5.98 -7.68
C THR A 47 -0.26 4.82 -8.56
N SER A 48 -0.15 5.00 -9.87
CA SER A 48 -0.49 3.98 -10.85
C SER A 48 0.32 2.69 -10.61
N PRO A 49 -0.29 1.50 -10.66
CA PRO A 49 0.45 0.25 -10.54
C PRO A 49 1.41 0.04 -11.72
N ILE A 50 1.16 0.70 -12.85
CA ILE A 50 2.01 0.63 -14.04
C ILE A 50 3.12 1.66 -13.92
N ARG A 51 4.36 1.17 -13.94
CA ARG A 51 5.57 2.00 -14.04
C ARG A 51 6.02 2.11 -15.49
N ARG A 52 6.73 3.18 -15.82
CA ARG A 52 7.37 3.36 -17.14
C ARG A 52 8.88 3.31 -16.98
N VAL A 53 9.56 2.54 -17.82
CA VAL A 53 11.02 2.62 -17.92
C VAL A 53 11.39 3.98 -18.49
N VAL A 54 12.12 4.77 -17.71
CA VAL A 54 12.57 6.12 -18.13
C VAL A 54 13.91 6.01 -18.83
N LYS A 55 14.82 5.21 -18.27
CA LYS A 55 16.20 5.15 -18.71
C LYS A 55 16.91 3.90 -18.18
N SER A 56 17.74 3.29 -19.01
CA SER A 56 18.75 2.31 -18.59
C SER A 56 20.14 2.96 -18.61
N ARG A 57 21.02 2.53 -17.71
CA ARG A 57 22.42 3.01 -17.63
C ARG A 57 23.34 1.86 -17.31
N LEU A 58 24.41 1.75 -18.09
CA LEU A 58 25.56 0.92 -17.71
C LEU A 58 26.29 1.59 -16.54
N ALA A 59 26.73 0.77 -15.60
CA ALA A 59 27.59 1.22 -14.52
C ALA A 59 29.05 1.31 -14.98
N TYR A 60 29.88 1.96 -14.17
CA TYR A 60 31.31 2.03 -14.42
C TYR A 60 31.95 0.63 -14.43
N GLY A 61 32.69 0.32 -15.49
CA GLY A 61 33.31 -0.99 -15.66
C GLY A 61 32.32 -2.11 -15.99
N SER A 62 31.10 -1.77 -16.45
CA SER A 62 30.11 -2.73 -16.91
C SER A 62 30.72 -3.73 -17.92
N PRO A 63 30.46 -5.05 -17.77
CA PRO A 63 30.85 -6.05 -18.75
C PRO A 63 29.94 -6.06 -19.99
N LEU A 64 28.78 -5.39 -19.92
CA LEU A 64 27.83 -5.31 -21.03
C LEU A 64 28.23 -4.25 -22.05
N SER A 65 27.90 -4.51 -23.31
CA SER A 65 28.20 -3.68 -24.46
C SER A 65 27.24 -2.50 -24.65
N SER A 66 26.00 -2.60 -24.16
CA SER A 66 25.00 -1.55 -24.38
C SER A 66 23.91 -1.47 -23.30
N GLN A 67 23.24 -0.32 -23.26
CA GLN A 67 22.06 -0.10 -22.41
C GLN A 67 20.85 -0.94 -22.82
N ASP A 68 20.76 -1.31 -24.11
CA ASP A 68 19.71 -2.18 -24.61
C ASP A 68 20.00 -3.64 -24.22
N GLU A 69 21.26 -4.08 -24.22
CA GLU A 69 21.64 -5.39 -23.68
C GLU A 69 21.32 -5.52 -22.18
N LEU A 70 21.60 -4.48 -21.39
CA LEU A 70 21.19 -4.42 -19.99
C LEU A 70 19.66 -4.58 -19.82
N LEU A 71 18.88 -3.91 -20.67
CA LEU A 71 17.43 -3.97 -20.62
C LEU A 71 16.91 -5.34 -21.09
N ALA A 72 17.54 -5.95 -22.09
CA ALA A 72 17.22 -7.29 -22.57
C ALA A 72 17.45 -8.34 -21.47
N ILE A 73 18.61 -8.29 -20.81
CA ILE A 73 18.92 -9.16 -19.65
C ILE A 73 17.89 -8.94 -18.55
N ALA A 74 17.62 -7.69 -18.16
CA ALA A 74 16.64 -7.40 -17.12
C ALA A 74 15.24 -7.95 -17.47
N ALA A 75 14.79 -7.76 -18.71
CA ALA A 75 13.52 -8.31 -19.18
C ALA A 75 13.51 -9.84 -19.17
N SER A 76 14.61 -10.49 -19.55
CA SER A 76 14.76 -11.94 -19.49
C SER A 76 14.62 -12.50 -18.08
N LEU A 77 15.19 -11.84 -17.08
CA LEU A 77 15.06 -12.24 -15.67
C LEU A 77 13.62 -12.13 -15.15
N GLU A 78 12.86 -11.22 -15.74
CA GLU A 78 11.53 -10.80 -15.28
C GLU A 78 10.39 -11.49 -16.08
N LEU A 79 10.70 -12.28 -17.12
CA LEU A 79 9.72 -12.86 -18.05
C LEU A 79 8.66 -13.74 -17.38
N GLU A 80 9.05 -14.53 -16.38
CA GLU A 80 8.17 -15.47 -15.67
C GLU A 80 7.70 -14.95 -14.31
N ILE A 81 8.00 -13.68 -14.00
CA ILE A 81 7.68 -13.08 -12.72
C ILE A 81 6.42 -12.23 -12.85
N ASP A 82 5.37 -12.63 -12.14
CA ASP A 82 4.14 -11.84 -12.02
C ASP A 82 4.34 -10.71 -10.99
N HIS A 83 4.96 -9.63 -11.45
CA HIS A 83 5.19 -8.43 -10.64
C HIS A 83 5.07 -7.16 -11.50
N PRO A 84 4.49 -6.05 -10.99
CA PRO A 84 4.29 -4.84 -11.79
C PRO A 84 5.56 -4.24 -12.40
N ILE A 85 6.69 -4.27 -11.67
CA ILE A 85 8.00 -3.83 -12.19
C ILE A 85 8.46 -4.74 -13.35
N ALA A 86 8.27 -6.06 -13.21
CA ALA A 86 8.62 -7.06 -14.22
C ALA A 86 7.91 -6.75 -15.54
N HIS A 87 6.59 -6.55 -15.45
CA HIS A 87 5.74 -6.21 -16.60
C HIS A 87 6.20 -4.93 -17.30
N SER A 88 6.58 -3.89 -16.55
CA SER A 88 7.09 -2.64 -17.13
C SER A 88 8.39 -2.83 -17.89
N ILE A 89 9.34 -3.62 -17.37
CA ILE A 89 10.63 -3.88 -18.01
C ILE A 89 10.45 -4.73 -19.26
N VAL A 90 9.67 -5.81 -19.15
CA VAL A 90 9.36 -6.71 -20.27
C VAL A 90 8.61 -5.97 -21.38
N ALA A 91 7.65 -5.11 -21.04
CA ALA A 91 6.93 -4.29 -22.02
C ALA A 91 7.85 -3.33 -22.77
N GLU A 92 8.75 -2.64 -22.07
CA GLU A 92 9.72 -1.73 -22.69
C GLU A 92 10.68 -2.47 -23.63
N ALA A 93 11.21 -3.63 -23.20
CA ALA A 93 12.11 -4.43 -24.03
C ALA A 93 11.41 -4.94 -25.30
N LYS A 94 10.15 -5.39 -25.19
CA LYS A 94 9.32 -5.79 -26.34
C LYS A 94 9.02 -4.62 -27.27
N GLN A 95 8.73 -3.44 -26.73
CA GLN A 95 8.49 -2.23 -27.52
C GLN A 95 9.73 -1.84 -28.33
N LYS A 96 10.92 -2.01 -27.75
CA LYS A 96 12.22 -1.81 -28.42
C LYS A 96 12.64 -2.97 -29.33
N GLN A 97 11.84 -4.04 -29.41
CA GLN A 97 12.13 -5.24 -30.21
C GLN A 97 13.46 -5.90 -29.85
N LEU A 98 13.82 -5.91 -28.56
CA LEU A 98 15.03 -6.54 -28.07
C LEU A 98 14.89 -8.06 -28.05
N GLU A 99 15.97 -8.76 -28.39
CA GLU A 99 16.02 -10.22 -28.25
C GLU A 99 16.15 -10.58 -26.78
N LEU A 100 15.22 -11.41 -26.30
CA LEU A 100 15.21 -11.89 -24.92
C LEU A 100 15.79 -13.29 -24.86
N HIS A 101 16.67 -13.49 -23.88
CA HIS A 101 17.28 -14.77 -23.54
C HIS A 101 16.35 -15.59 -22.64
N GLY A 102 16.48 -16.91 -22.71
CA GLY A 102 15.82 -17.81 -21.76
C GLY A 102 16.52 -17.75 -20.40
N ALA A 103 15.76 -17.47 -19.35
CA ALA A 103 16.22 -17.57 -17.97
C ALA A 103 15.77 -18.90 -17.37
N VAL A 104 16.62 -19.55 -16.59
CA VAL A 104 16.31 -20.77 -15.83
C VAL A 104 16.51 -20.52 -14.33
N ASP A 105 15.90 -21.35 -13.49
CA ASP A 105 15.96 -21.26 -12.03
C ASP A 105 15.55 -19.88 -11.48
N ALA A 106 14.59 -19.23 -12.14
CA ALA A 106 14.05 -17.94 -11.73
C ALA A 106 13.33 -18.07 -10.37
N ARG A 107 13.74 -17.27 -9.40
CA ARG A 107 13.13 -17.24 -8.06
C ARG A 107 13.12 -15.84 -7.48
N GLN A 108 12.03 -15.52 -6.79
CA GLN A 108 11.96 -14.31 -5.98
C GLN A 108 12.79 -14.47 -4.70
N ILE A 109 13.52 -13.41 -4.35
CA ILE A 109 14.19 -13.23 -3.07
C ILE A 109 13.40 -12.15 -2.30
N PRO A 110 12.59 -12.55 -1.31
CA PRO A 110 11.71 -11.63 -0.60
C PRO A 110 12.42 -10.37 -0.11
N GLY A 111 11.90 -9.20 -0.50
CA GLY A 111 12.44 -7.89 -0.12
C GLY A 111 13.76 -7.50 -0.80
N GLN A 112 14.31 -8.30 -1.70
CA GLN A 112 15.56 -7.99 -2.42
C GLN A 112 15.34 -7.91 -3.93
N GLY A 113 14.57 -8.81 -4.52
CA GLY A 113 14.36 -8.87 -5.97
C GLY A 113 14.23 -10.29 -6.48
N ILE A 114 14.84 -10.59 -7.63
CA ILE A 114 14.82 -11.91 -8.30
C ILE A 114 16.24 -12.38 -8.56
N ALA A 115 16.42 -13.71 -8.58
CA ALA A 115 17.61 -14.38 -9.07
C ALA A 115 17.22 -15.33 -10.20
N ALA A 116 18.04 -15.41 -11.24
CA ALA A 116 17.93 -16.44 -12.27
C ALA A 116 19.29 -16.70 -12.93
N VAL A 117 19.34 -17.67 -13.83
CA VAL A 117 20.52 -18.01 -14.62
C VAL A 117 20.22 -17.76 -16.10
N ILE A 118 21.08 -17.02 -16.78
CA ILE A 118 21.03 -16.77 -18.23
C ILE A 118 22.38 -17.19 -18.80
N ASP A 119 22.37 -18.04 -19.83
CA ASP A 119 23.58 -18.51 -20.52
C ASP A 119 24.67 -19.08 -19.59
N GLY A 120 24.24 -19.69 -18.48
CA GLY A 120 25.12 -20.29 -17.46
C GLY A 120 25.63 -19.31 -16.39
N GLU A 121 25.29 -18.02 -16.49
CA GLU A 121 25.70 -17.00 -15.53
C GLU A 121 24.58 -16.63 -14.55
N SER A 122 24.94 -16.41 -13.28
CA SER A 122 23.99 -16.04 -12.24
C SER A 122 23.75 -14.53 -12.24
N PHE A 123 22.50 -14.17 -12.49
CA PHE A 123 22.02 -12.80 -12.47
C PHE A 123 21.05 -12.55 -11.32
N PHE A 124 21.05 -11.31 -10.85
CA PHE A 124 20.07 -10.81 -9.91
C PHE A 124 19.53 -9.47 -10.38
N ILE A 125 18.26 -9.20 -10.13
CA ILE A 125 17.64 -7.91 -10.38
C ILE A 125 16.84 -7.48 -9.16
N GLY A 126 16.99 -6.22 -8.72
CA GLY A 126 16.37 -5.78 -7.48
C GLY A 126 16.71 -4.36 -7.04
N GLY A 127 16.17 -3.96 -5.88
CA GLY A 127 16.41 -2.64 -5.29
C GLY A 127 17.74 -2.55 -4.51
N PRO A 128 17.97 -1.44 -3.77
CA PRO A 128 19.20 -1.24 -2.99
C PRO A 128 19.51 -2.35 -1.96
N ALA A 129 18.48 -2.99 -1.41
CA ALA A 129 18.62 -4.11 -0.48
C ALA A 129 19.37 -5.30 -1.10
N LEU A 130 19.24 -5.52 -2.42
CA LEU A 130 19.97 -6.55 -3.15
C LEU A 130 21.48 -6.29 -3.15
N LEU A 131 21.90 -5.04 -3.43
CA LEU A 131 23.31 -4.67 -3.47
C LEU A 131 23.98 -4.92 -2.11
N THR A 132 23.29 -4.53 -1.03
CA THR A 132 23.76 -4.74 0.34
C THR A 132 23.83 -6.24 0.68
N ALA A 133 22.77 -6.99 0.38
CA ALA A 133 22.71 -8.42 0.69
C ALA A 133 23.75 -9.25 -0.08
N LYS A 134 24.13 -8.80 -1.28
CA LYS A 134 25.13 -9.46 -2.13
C LYS A 134 26.55 -8.91 -1.97
N ASN A 135 26.75 -7.85 -1.19
CA ASN A 135 28.02 -7.14 -1.05
C ASN A 135 28.60 -6.69 -2.42
N VAL A 136 27.73 -6.18 -3.29
CA VAL A 136 28.13 -5.72 -4.63
C VAL A 136 28.79 -4.35 -4.49
N PRO A 137 30.03 -4.17 -4.98
CA PRO A 137 30.67 -2.87 -4.99
C PRO A 137 29.96 -1.93 -5.97
N ILE A 138 29.72 -0.69 -5.54
CA ILE A 138 29.17 0.39 -6.38
C ILE A 138 30.14 1.57 -6.40
N TYR A 139 30.43 2.09 -7.59
CA TYR A 139 31.27 3.27 -7.77
C TYR A 139 30.51 4.54 -7.38
N VAL A 140 31.24 5.55 -6.90
CA VAL A 140 30.66 6.81 -6.39
C VAL A 140 29.78 7.49 -7.44
N ASP A 141 30.22 7.56 -8.69
CA ASP A 141 29.44 8.21 -9.75
C ASP A 141 28.11 7.49 -10.04
N ASP A 142 28.08 6.16 -9.96
CA ASP A 142 26.85 5.38 -10.17
C ASP A 142 25.89 5.53 -8.99
N LEU A 143 26.43 5.60 -7.76
CA LEU A 143 25.65 5.91 -6.58
C LEU A 143 25.02 7.31 -6.67
N VAL A 144 25.78 8.32 -7.07
CA VAL A 144 25.28 9.70 -7.26
C VAL A 144 24.20 9.76 -8.34
N ARG A 145 24.36 9.03 -9.44
CA ARG A 145 23.34 8.93 -10.50
C ARG A 145 22.07 8.26 -10.00
N SER A 146 22.19 7.17 -9.24
CA SER A 146 21.03 6.50 -8.65
C SER A 146 20.30 7.42 -7.67
N ASP A 147 21.03 8.09 -6.79
CA ASP A 147 20.43 9.01 -5.82
C ASP A 147 19.70 10.18 -6.51
N SER A 148 20.33 10.76 -7.55
CA SER A 148 19.70 11.81 -8.36
C SER A 148 18.38 11.34 -8.99
N ALA A 149 18.32 10.09 -9.46
CA ALA A 149 17.10 9.50 -10.00
C ALA A 149 16.03 9.30 -8.93
N ASN A 150 16.42 8.81 -7.75
CA ASN A 150 15.51 8.66 -6.61
C ASN A 150 14.91 10.02 -6.20
N GLN A 151 15.70 11.09 -6.20
CA GLN A 151 15.22 12.45 -5.90
C GLN A 151 14.20 12.97 -6.93
N LEU A 152 14.29 12.50 -8.17
CA LEU A 152 13.30 12.75 -9.24
C LEU A 152 12.05 11.85 -9.14
N GLY A 153 11.95 11.01 -8.10
CA GLY A 153 10.84 10.08 -7.95
C GLY A 153 10.95 8.81 -8.80
N HIS A 154 12.11 8.56 -9.41
CA HIS A 154 12.33 7.35 -10.20
C HIS A 154 12.79 6.22 -9.27
N THR A 155 12.09 5.09 -9.30
CA THR A 155 12.60 3.86 -8.69
C THR A 155 13.78 3.35 -9.49
N VAL A 156 14.92 3.16 -8.84
CA VAL A 156 16.10 2.55 -9.45
C VAL A 156 16.18 1.09 -9.06
N ILE A 157 16.24 0.22 -10.06
CA ILE A 157 16.59 -1.20 -9.89
C ILE A 157 17.96 -1.46 -10.49
N TYR A 158 18.67 -2.43 -9.93
CA TYR A 158 20.01 -2.80 -10.31
C TYR A 158 20.00 -4.20 -10.90
N VAL A 159 20.75 -4.38 -11.97
CA VAL A 159 21.08 -5.71 -12.50
C VAL A 159 22.48 -6.06 -12.01
N VAL A 160 22.62 -7.22 -11.40
CA VAL A 160 23.85 -7.74 -10.82
C VAL A 160 24.22 -9.02 -11.56
N LEU A 161 25.47 -9.11 -12.01
CA LEU A 161 26.06 -10.31 -12.60
C LEU A 161 27.09 -10.86 -11.63
N ALA A 162 26.82 -12.02 -11.04
CA ALA A 162 27.59 -12.61 -9.94
C ALA A 162 27.82 -11.62 -8.77
N ASN A 163 28.97 -10.92 -8.74
CA ASN A 163 29.30 -9.89 -7.74
C ASN A 163 29.71 -8.55 -8.36
N GLN A 164 29.27 -8.28 -9.59
CA GLN A 164 29.53 -7.05 -10.31
C GLN A 164 28.20 -6.35 -10.61
N LEU A 165 28.26 -5.03 -10.77
CA LEU A 165 27.12 -4.21 -11.18
C LEU A 165 27.23 -3.88 -12.67
N PRO A 166 26.56 -4.62 -13.57
CA PRO A 166 26.40 -4.21 -14.97
C PRO A 166 25.73 -2.85 -15.15
N GLY A 167 24.70 -2.55 -14.36
CA GLY A 167 23.97 -1.31 -14.53
C GLY A 167 22.67 -1.24 -13.77
N MET A 168 21.91 -0.19 -14.08
CA MET A 168 20.66 0.15 -13.41
C MET A 168 19.60 0.64 -14.40
N ILE A 169 18.35 0.42 -14.02
CA ILE A 169 17.16 0.82 -14.77
C ILE A 169 16.31 1.73 -13.88
N GLU A 170 15.92 2.87 -14.42
CA GLU A 170 15.03 3.83 -13.77
C GLU A 170 13.60 3.61 -14.24
N LEU A 171 12.68 3.53 -13.27
CA LEU A 171 11.26 3.43 -13.51
C LEU A 171 10.54 4.61 -12.85
N SER A 172 9.74 5.35 -13.61
CA SER A 172 8.86 6.38 -13.06
C SER A 172 7.49 5.79 -12.73
N GLU A 173 6.91 6.25 -11.64
CA GLU A 173 5.53 5.97 -11.25
C GLU A 173 4.73 7.28 -11.25
N THR A 174 3.50 7.24 -11.76
CA THR A 174 2.64 8.43 -11.85
C THR A 174 1.69 8.48 -10.67
N VAL A 175 1.65 9.61 -9.96
CA VAL A 175 0.62 9.88 -8.95
C VAL A 175 -0.75 9.90 -9.61
N LEU A 176 -1.74 9.21 -9.01
CA LEU A 176 -3.09 9.18 -9.54
C LEU A 176 -3.71 10.59 -9.47
N PRO A 177 -4.44 11.06 -10.49
CA PRO A 177 -5.03 12.40 -10.51
C PRO A 177 -5.87 12.72 -9.27
N GLU A 178 -6.61 11.75 -8.75
CA GLU A 178 -7.48 11.88 -7.59
C GLU A 178 -6.76 11.78 -6.23
N ALA A 179 -5.46 11.41 -6.20
CA ALA A 179 -4.75 11.15 -4.95
C ALA A 179 -4.55 12.42 -4.11
N VAL A 180 -4.34 13.58 -4.74
CA VAL A 180 -4.22 14.87 -4.03
C VAL A 180 -5.53 15.20 -3.30
N ASP A 181 -6.66 15.09 -4.01
CA ASP A 181 -7.99 15.34 -3.44
C ASP A 181 -8.32 14.35 -2.34
N PHE A 182 -7.97 13.07 -2.54
CA PHE A 182 -8.12 12.03 -1.53
C PHE A 182 -7.40 12.41 -0.22
N VAL A 183 -6.11 12.77 -0.27
CA VAL A 183 -5.36 13.16 0.92
C VAL A 183 -5.94 14.41 1.58
N ASN A 184 -6.32 15.41 0.78
CA ASN A 184 -6.95 16.64 1.27
C ASN A 184 -8.28 16.39 1.98
N LEU A 185 -9.09 15.43 1.52
CA LEU A 185 -10.34 15.04 2.18
C LEU A 185 -10.10 14.51 3.60
N PHE A 186 -9.04 13.72 3.81
CA PHE A 186 -8.68 13.22 5.14
C PHE A 186 -8.13 14.34 6.04
N HIS A 187 -7.26 15.21 5.50
CA HIS A 187 -6.75 16.38 6.23
C HIS A 187 -7.88 17.33 6.67
N ALA A 188 -8.87 17.57 5.82
CA ALA A 188 -10.05 18.37 6.16
C ALA A 188 -10.89 17.75 7.30
N LYS A 189 -10.75 16.44 7.54
CA LYS A 189 -11.35 15.72 8.67
C LYS A 189 -10.41 15.57 9.87
N LYS A 190 -9.24 16.22 9.84
CA LYS A 190 -8.17 16.13 10.85
C LYS A 190 -7.65 14.70 11.05
N ILE A 191 -7.70 13.89 9.99
CA ILE A 191 -7.11 12.55 9.96
C ILE A 191 -5.75 12.69 9.31
N ARG A 192 -4.70 12.21 9.98
CA ARG A 192 -3.33 12.17 9.44
C ARG A 192 -3.26 11.11 8.35
N VAL A 193 -2.67 11.43 7.20
CA VAL A 193 -2.36 10.42 6.19
C VAL A 193 -0.88 10.09 6.30
N ALA A 194 -0.58 8.80 6.42
CA ALA A 194 0.76 8.25 6.39
C ALA A 194 0.91 7.35 5.16
N MET A 195 2.10 7.32 4.56
CA MET A 195 2.40 6.48 3.40
C MET A 195 3.48 5.46 3.74
N VAL A 196 3.29 4.20 3.32
CA VAL A 196 4.30 3.14 3.42
C VAL A 196 4.66 2.58 2.05
N THR A 197 5.95 2.32 1.83
CA THR A 197 6.45 1.72 0.59
C THR A 197 7.77 0.99 0.80
N GLY A 198 8.08 0.05 -0.10
CA GLY A 198 9.40 -0.56 -0.21
C GLY A 198 10.39 0.22 -1.08
N ASP A 199 9.93 1.28 -1.78
CA ASP A 199 10.81 2.11 -2.60
C ASP A 199 11.81 2.91 -1.72
N ALA A 200 12.89 3.38 -2.36
CA ALA A 200 13.91 4.19 -1.72
C ALA A 200 13.35 5.48 -1.12
N THR A 201 14.00 5.99 -0.08
CA THR A 201 13.56 7.18 0.66
C THR A 201 13.30 8.40 -0.23
N GLY A 202 14.20 8.68 -1.20
CA GLY A 202 14.02 9.80 -2.13
C GLY A 202 12.75 9.69 -2.98
N VAL A 203 12.43 8.48 -3.45
CA VAL A 203 11.22 8.21 -4.26
C VAL A 203 9.95 8.40 -3.45
N ALA A 204 9.95 7.85 -2.24
CA ALA A 204 8.82 7.98 -1.34
C ALA A 204 8.57 9.45 -0.97
N GLN A 205 9.63 10.20 -0.66
CA GLN A 205 9.52 11.62 -0.32
C GLN A 205 9.05 12.46 -1.51
N HIS A 206 9.51 12.14 -2.72
CA HIS A 206 9.07 12.82 -3.94
C HIS A 206 7.55 12.73 -4.11
N VAL A 207 6.98 11.53 -3.98
CA VAL A 207 5.51 11.31 -4.05
C VAL A 207 4.80 11.97 -2.87
N ALA A 208 5.33 11.85 -1.65
CA ALA A 208 4.75 12.44 -0.46
C ALA A 208 4.62 13.96 -0.56
N ASN A 209 5.64 14.63 -1.11
CA ASN A 209 5.65 16.07 -1.33
C ASN A 209 4.56 16.52 -2.30
N GLN A 210 4.33 15.77 -3.39
CA GLN A 210 3.24 16.07 -4.34
C GLN A 210 1.85 15.94 -3.70
N LEU A 211 1.71 15.05 -2.72
CA LEU A 211 0.46 14.74 -2.04
C LEU A 211 0.27 15.47 -0.70
N ASN A 212 1.24 16.28 -0.27
CA ASN A 212 1.29 16.91 1.05
C ASN A 212 1.23 15.91 2.23
N ILE A 213 1.84 14.73 2.08
CA ILE A 213 1.92 13.70 3.13
C ILE A 213 3.16 13.93 3.98
N ALA A 214 2.99 14.15 5.29
CA ALA A 214 4.10 14.42 6.21
C ALA A 214 4.78 13.14 6.75
N GLU A 215 4.01 12.06 6.92
CA GLU A 215 4.48 10.82 7.54
C GLU A 215 4.79 9.77 6.47
N VAL A 216 6.07 9.51 6.23
CA VAL A 216 6.54 8.61 5.18
C VAL A 216 7.40 7.49 5.78
N PHE A 217 7.08 6.26 5.40
CA PHE A 217 7.82 5.06 5.79
C PHE A 217 8.31 4.35 4.53
N ALA A 218 9.55 4.65 4.13
CA ALA A 218 10.20 4.10 2.94
C ALA A 218 11.06 2.87 3.27
N GLU A 219 11.47 2.12 2.24
CA GLU A 219 12.35 0.95 2.36
C GLU A 219 11.82 -0.13 3.34
N ILE A 220 10.49 -0.23 3.45
CA ILE A 220 9.82 -1.19 4.33
C ILE A 220 9.44 -2.45 3.55
N SER A 221 10.00 -3.59 3.96
CA SER A 221 9.61 -4.89 3.42
C SER A 221 8.17 -5.28 3.84
N PRO A 222 7.46 -6.11 3.05
CA PRO A 222 6.12 -6.60 3.41
C PRO A 222 6.03 -7.16 4.84
N SER A 223 7.04 -7.95 5.25
CA SER A 223 7.14 -8.54 6.60
C SER A 223 7.23 -7.51 7.73
N ARG A 224 7.67 -6.28 7.45
CA ARG A 224 7.88 -5.22 8.42
C ARG A 224 6.80 -4.15 8.40
N LYS A 225 5.83 -4.20 7.48
CA LYS A 225 4.75 -3.19 7.43
C LYS A 225 3.90 -3.19 8.71
N GLY A 226 3.77 -4.32 9.41
CA GLY A 226 3.13 -4.36 10.74
C GLY A 226 3.88 -3.55 11.81
N ASP A 227 5.20 -3.43 11.73
CA ASP A 227 6.00 -2.61 12.66
C ASP A 227 5.65 -1.12 12.53
N VAL A 228 5.37 -0.67 11.30
CA VAL A 228 4.96 0.70 11.01
C VAL A 228 3.63 1.01 11.69
N VAL A 229 2.67 0.09 11.62
CA VAL A 229 1.36 0.24 12.28
C VAL A 229 1.53 0.30 13.80
N ARG A 230 2.37 -0.56 14.38
CA ARG A 230 2.70 -0.51 15.82
C ARG A 230 3.34 0.82 16.22
N LYS A 231 4.25 1.35 15.40
CA LYS A 231 4.87 2.66 15.62
C LYS A 231 3.85 3.79 15.58
N LEU A 232 2.92 3.78 14.63
CA LEU A 232 1.85 4.78 14.53
C LEU A 232 0.86 4.71 15.69
N LYS A 233 0.60 3.51 16.23
CA LYS A 233 -0.25 3.31 17.41
C LYS A 233 0.42 3.73 18.74
N ALA A 234 1.73 3.97 18.74
CA ALA A 234 2.49 4.17 19.99
C ALA A 234 2.10 5.46 20.74
N ASP A 235 1.53 6.46 20.05
CA ASP A 235 1.00 7.69 20.65
C ASP A 235 -0.48 7.56 21.09
N GLY A 236 -1.06 6.37 20.99
CA GLY A 236 -2.46 6.09 21.29
C GLY A 236 -3.41 6.27 20.10
N SER A 237 -2.89 6.64 18.92
CA SER A 237 -3.72 6.87 17.74
C SER A 237 -4.44 5.61 17.28
N LYS A 238 -5.69 5.80 16.81
CA LYS A 238 -6.43 4.75 16.10
C LYS A 238 -6.05 4.75 14.62
N VAL A 239 -5.43 3.66 14.17
CA VAL A 239 -4.86 3.51 12.82
C VAL A 239 -5.76 2.64 11.95
N ALA A 240 -6.10 3.16 10.77
CA ALA A 240 -6.59 2.36 9.66
C ALA A 240 -5.47 2.08 8.66
N VAL A 241 -5.49 0.92 8.04
CA VAL A 241 -4.61 0.56 6.92
C VAL A 241 -5.45 0.29 5.69
N ALA A 242 -5.10 0.94 4.56
CA ALA A 242 -5.63 0.63 3.25
C ALA A 242 -4.52 0.04 2.38
N GLY A 243 -4.67 -1.23 1.98
CA GLY A 243 -3.62 -1.96 1.27
C GLY A 243 -4.08 -3.27 0.65
N PHE A 244 -3.15 -3.96 0.02
CA PHE A 244 -3.37 -5.20 -0.74
C PHE A 244 -3.11 -6.42 0.15
N LEU A 245 -4.01 -7.39 0.20
CA LEU A 245 -3.85 -8.61 1.01
C LEU A 245 -2.56 -9.35 0.67
N SER A 246 -2.18 -9.37 -0.60
CA SER A 246 -0.95 -10.01 -1.08
C SER A 246 0.35 -9.45 -0.47
N THR A 247 0.38 -8.15 -0.11
CA THR A 247 1.60 -7.48 0.35
C THR A 247 1.50 -6.83 1.73
N ASP A 248 0.28 -6.56 2.19
CA ASP A 248 -0.04 -5.75 3.37
C ASP A 248 -0.77 -6.53 4.47
N ALA A 249 -0.99 -7.84 4.33
CA ALA A 249 -1.76 -8.65 5.29
C ALA A 249 -1.35 -8.44 6.76
N LEU A 250 -0.04 -8.37 7.06
CA LEU A 250 0.44 -8.15 8.43
C LEU A 250 0.13 -6.74 8.94
N ALA A 251 0.16 -5.73 8.07
CA ALA A 251 -0.22 -4.36 8.45
C ALA A 251 -1.74 -4.24 8.62
N LEU A 252 -2.52 -4.84 7.72
CA LEU A 252 -3.98 -4.90 7.81
C LEU A 252 -4.43 -5.55 9.13
N ALA A 253 -3.82 -6.68 9.50
CA ALA A 253 -4.18 -7.41 10.72
C ALA A 253 -3.77 -6.68 12.02
N GLU A 254 -2.72 -5.85 11.99
CA GLU A 254 -2.23 -5.08 13.14
C GLU A 254 -3.04 -3.79 13.38
N ALA A 255 -3.73 -3.30 12.35
CA ALA A 255 -4.51 -2.06 12.39
C ALA A 255 -5.77 -2.19 13.26
N GLN A 256 -6.31 -1.07 13.74
CA GLN A 256 -7.68 -1.06 14.29
C GLN A 256 -8.70 -1.35 13.20
N VAL A 257 -8.42 -0.88 11.98
CA VAL A 257 -9.29 -1.05 10.82
C VAL A 257 -8.44 -1.43 9.62
N GLY A 258 -8.55 -2.68 9.17
CA GLY A 258 -7.93 -3.16 7.93
C GLY A 258 -8.91 -3.06 6.77
N ILE A 259 -8.51 -2.34 5.70
CA ILE A 259 -9.27 -2.19 4.45
C ILE A 259 -8.47 -2.87 3.32
N ALA A 260 -8.90 -4.06 2.92
CA ALA A 260 -8.34 -4.77 1.77
C ALA A 260 -8.86 -4.16 0.46
N LEU A 261 -7.95 -3.84 -0.47
CA LEU A 261 -8.26 -3.17 -1.74
C LEU A 261 -8.36 -4.11 -2.95
N ASP A 262 -7.94 -5.36 -2.78
CA ASP A 262 -7.80 -6.40 -3.82
C ASP A 262 -8.56 -7.68 -3.50
N SER A 263 -9.59 -7.58 -2.67
CA SER A 263 -10.32 -8.78 -2.29
C SER A 263 -11.44 -9.13 -3.26
N ASP A 264 -11.84 -8.23 -4.16
CA ASP A 264 -13.01 -8.43 -5.04
C ASP A 264 -14.29 -8.82 -4.27
N GLY A 265 -14.38 -8.37 -3.01
CA GLY A 265 -15.45 -8.76 -2.09
C GLY A 265 -15.29 -10.15 -1.45
N ASP A 266 -14.22 -10.88 -1.72
CA ASP A 266 -13.82 -12.06 -0.98
C ASP A 266 -13.47 -11.68 0.47
N THR A 267 -14.04 -12.44 1.39
CA THR A 267 -13.93 -12.26 2.85
C THR A 267 -13.23 -13.45 3.51
N SER A 268 -12.60 -14.32 2.72
CA SER A 268 -11.87 -15.50 3.19
C SER A 268 -10.69 -15.13 4.10
N SER A 269 -10.01 -14.02 3.81
CA SER A 269 -8.91 -13.53 4.62
C SER A 269 -9.39 -12.84 5.89
N THR A 270 -8.84 -13.24 7.02
CA THR A 270 -9.09 -12.63 8.34
C THR A 270 -8.17 -11.43 8.63
N ALA A 271 -7.27 -11.10 7.70
CA ALA A 271 -6.32 -10.00 7.88
C ALA A 271 -6.99 -8.62 7.81
N ALA A 272 -8.17 -8.50 7.21
CA ALA A 272 -8.93 -7.26 7.10
C ALA A 272 -10.39 -7.51 7.48
N GLY A 273 -11.03 -6.50 8.08
CA GLY A 273 -12.47 -6.54 8.39
C GLY A 273 -13.35 -5.88 7.32
N LEU A 274 -12.72 -5.09 6.45
CA LEU A 274 -13.36 -4.30 5.40
C LEU A 274 -12.72 -4.65 4.06
N HIS A 275 -13.55 -4.92 3.07
CA HIS A 275 -13.15 -5.52 1.80
C HIS A 275 -13.74 -4.70 0.66
N LEU A 276 -12.89 -4.07 -0.14
CA LEU A 276 -13.29 -3.32 -1.33
C LEU A 276 -13.06 -4.17 -2.58
N GLY A 277 -14.06 -4.16 -3.47
CA GLY A 277 -13.96 -4.80 -4.79
C GLY A 277 -13.18 -3.93 -5.78
N PRO A 278 -13.80 -3.42 -6.87
CA PRO A 278 -13.14 -2.42 -7.72
C PRO A 278 -12.90 -1.14 -6.90
N THR A 279 -11.66 -0.98 -6.46
CA THR A 279 -11.31 0.05 -5.49
C THR A 279 -11.02 1.37 -6.17
N THR A 280 -11.71 2.42 -5.71
CA THR A 280 -11.30 3.80 -5.93
C THR A 280 -10.89 4.42 -4.60
N LEU A 281 -10.01 5.42 -4.64
CA LEU A 281 -9.70 6.22 -3.46
C LEU A 281 -10.96 6.85 -2.82
N GLU A 282 -11.97 7.15 -3.64
CA GLU A 282 -13.27 7.62 -3.18
C GLU A 282 -14.01 6.57 -2.32
N SER A 283 -13.96 5.28 -2.68
CA SER A 283 -14.57 4.19 -1.92
C SER A 283 -13.95 4.03 -0.53
N ILE A 284 -12.63 4.21 -0.42
CA ILE A 284 -11.94 4.24 0.88
C ILE A 284 -12.52 5.38 1.72
N TYR A 285 -12.59 6.61 1.20
CA TYR A 285 -13.15 7.76 1.94
C TYR A 285 -14.62 7.56 2.33
N LYS A 286 -15.46 7.04 1.42
CA LYS A 286 -16.88 6.75 1.66
C LYS A 286 -17.08 5.79 2.84
N THR A 287 -16.16 4.85 3.04
CA THR A 287 -16.17 3.92 4.19
C THR A 287 -16.17 4.68 5.53
N PHE A 288 -15.25 5.64 5.71
CA PHE A 288 -15.16 6.45 6.93
C PHE A 288 -16.40 7.33 7.13
N ILE A 289 -16.91 7.93 6.05
CA ILE A 289 -18.10 8.79 6.12
C ILE A 289 -19.34 7.99 6.49
N LEU A 290 -19.52 6.81 5.90
CA LEU A 290 -20.65 5.95 6.20
C LEU A 290 -20.59 5.42 7.64
N SER A 291 -19.40 5.04 8.11
CA SER A 291 -19.17 4.66 9.50
C SER A 291 -19.50 5.79 10.48
N LYS A 292 -19.03 7.03 10.22
CA LYS A 292 -19.34 8.20 11.07
C LYS A 292 -20.84 8.48 11.14
N ARG A 293 -21.55 8.31 10.01
CA ARG A 293 -23.01 8.45 9.97
C ARG A 293 -23.70 7.35 10.79
N LEU A 294 -23.26 6.10 10.68
CA LEU A 294 -23.80 4.99 11.47
C LEU A 294 -23.63 5.27 12.97
N ARG A 295 -22.43 5.66 13.40
CA ARG A 295 -22.16 5.96 14.81
C ARG A 295 -23.05 7.10 15.33
N SER A 296 -23.17 8.20 14.57
CA SER A 296 -24.05 9.31 14.94
C SER A 296 -25.50 8.85 15.12
N GLN A 297 -26.02 8.00 14.22
CA GLN A 297 -27.35 7.43 14.35
C GLN A 297 -27.51 6.52 15.57
N HIS A 298 -26.49 5.71 15.89
CA HIS A 298 -26.49 4.87 17.08
C HIS A 298 -26.48 5.73 18.35
N THR A 299 -25.63 6.74 18.44
CA THR A 299 -25.58 7.67 19.57
C THR A 299 -26.92 8.38 19.78
N GLN A 300 -27.55 8.89 18.71
CA GLN A 300 -28.86 9.53 18.78
C GLN A 300 -29.95 8.58 19.30
N LYS A 301 -29.95 7.32 18.85
CA LYS A 301 -30.89 6.30 19.35
C LYS A 301 -30.71 6.01 20.83
N VAL A 302 -29.46 5.84 21.28
CA VAL A 302 -29.16 5.58 22.70
C VAL A 302 -29.61 6.76 23.56
N ILE A 303 -29.32 8.00 23.15
CA ILE A 303 -29.77 9.21 23.86
C ILE A 303 -31.30 9.25 23.93
N ALA A 304 -32.00 8.98 22.82
CA ALA A 304 -33.46 9.00 22.78
C ALA A 304 -34.09 7.94 23.71
N ILE A 305 -33.55 6.72 23.73
CA ILE A 305 -34.00 5.65 24.62
C ILE A 305 -33.79 6.06 26.09
N PHE A 306 -32.61 6.60 26.41
CA PHE A 306 -32.31 7.04 27.77
C PHE A 306 -33.22 8.19 28.21
N ALA A 307 -33.45 9.18 27.34
CA ALA A 307 -34.37 10.28 27.61
C ALA A 307 -35.81 9.78 27.84
N ALA A 308 -36.30 8.87 27.01
CA ALA A 308 -37.63 8.27 27.18
C ALA A 308 -37.75 7.50 28.49
N ALA A 309 -36.71 6.73 28.87
CA ALA A 309 -36.66 6.01 30.14
C ALA A 309 -36.70 6.96 31.34
N MET A 310 -35.92 8.06 31.30
CA MET A 310 -35.93 9.07 32.36
C MET A 310 -37.28 9.76 32.52
N VAL A 311 -37.96 10.09 31.41
CA VAL A 311 -39.32 10.67 31.43
C VAL A 311 -40.32 9.67 32.02
N ALA A 312 -40.25 8.40 31.63
CA ALA A 312 -41.13 7.37 32.17
C ALA A 312 -40.94 7.16 33.68
N ILE A 313 -39.69 7.10 34.15
CA ILE A 313 -39.37 7.01 35.58
C ILE A 313 -39.90 8.24 36.32
N GLY A 314 -39.67 9.44 35.80
CA GLY A 314 -40.19 10.68 36.39
C GLY A 314 -41.71 10.69 36.51
N ALA A 315 -42.43 10.23 35.47
CA ALA A 315 -43.88 10.12 35.50
C ALA A 315 -44.36 9.13 36.56
N ILE A 316 -43.70 7.97 36.68
CA ILE A 316 -44.00 6.96 37.71
C ILE A 316 -43.77 7.53 39.12
N VAL A 317 -42.67 8.25 39.35
CA VAL A 317 -42.38 8.89 40.64
C VAL A 317 -43.47 9.91 41.01
N VAL A 318 -43.92 10.74 40.07
CA VAL A 318 -45.02 11.70 40.31
C VAL A 318 -46.33 10.98 40.63
N LEU A 319 -46.63 9.85 39.97
CA LEU A 319 -47.84 9.06 40.21
C LEU A 319 -47.86 8.37 41.58
N ILE A 320 -46.70 7.95 42.09
CA ILE A 320 -46.57 7.19 43.35
C ILE A 320 -46.30 8.09 44.56
N SER A 321 -45.85 9.34 44.35
CA SER A 321 -45.54 10.26 45.45
C SER A 321 -46.80 10.59 46.27
N PRO A 322 -46.81 10.37 47.59
CA PRO A 322 -47.92 10.76 48.44
C PRO A 322 -48.11 12.28 48.39
N ARG A 323 -49.36 12.72 48.27
CA ARG A 323 -49.73 14.15 48.27
C ARG A 323 -49.45 14.83 49.60
#